data_AF-A0A1J4TQ54-F1
#
_entry.id   AF-A0A1J4TQ54-F1
#
_cell.length_a   1.000
_cell.length_b   1.000
_cell.length_c   1.000
_cell.angle_alpha   90.00
_cell.angle_beta   90.00
_cell.angle_gamma   90.00
#
_symmetry.space_group_name_H-M   'P 1'
#
loop_
_entity.id
_entity.type
_entity.pdbx_description
1 polymer ?
#
loop_
_entity_poly.entity_id
_entity_poly.type
_entity_poly.pdbx_seq_one_letter_code
_entity_poly.pdbx_strand_id
1 'polypeptide(L)' 'MKNEIIFIVEDSIDGGFEAAAVGYSIFTQAENMDELKRNVVEAVNCHFEENEKPSIIRLHYIKEETIAA' A
#
# COMPACT_ATOMS: atom_id res chain seq x y z
N MET A 1 -17.07 -7.73 12.07
CA MET A 1 -15.61 -7.77 12.35
C MET A 1 -14.98 -6.72 11.45
N LYS A 2 -14.06 -5.90 11.95
CA LYS A 2 -13.42 -4.88 11.12
C LYS A 2 -12.33 -5.55 10.29
N ASN A 3 -12.61 -5.80 9.01
CA ASN A 3 -11.62 -6.29 8.06
C ASN A 3 -10.59 -5.17 7.86
N GLU A 4 -9.33 -5.47 8.17
CA GLU A 4 -8.20 -4.62 7.82
C GLU A 4 -7.55 -5.15 6.54
N ILE A 5 -7.01 -4.24 5.72
CA ILE A 5 -6.15 -4.58 4.59
C ILE A 5 -4.76 -4.03 4.86
N ILE A 6 -3.76 -4.87 4.62
CA ILE A 6 -2.35 -4.53 4.83
C ILE A 6 -1.71 -4.35 3.47
N PHE A 7 -1.02 -3.23 3.28
CA PHE A 7 -0.14 -2.99 2.14
C PHE A 7 1.30 -3.04 2.62
N ILE A 8 2.14 -3.81 1.93
CA ILE A 8 3.60 -3.70 2.05
C ILE A 8 4.02 -2.53 1.18
N VAL A 9 4.81 -1.61 1.74
CA VAL A 9 5.34 -0.45 1.03
C VAL A 9 6.86 -0.58 0.95
N GLU A 10 7.41 -0.32 -0.22
CA GLU A 10 8.84 -0.38 -0.52
C GLU A 10 9.27 0.86 -1.31
N ASP A 11 10.54 1.24 -1.20
CA ASP A 11 11.14 2.24 -2.07
C ASP A 11 11.28 1.66 -3.49
N SER A 12 10.81 2.38 -4.50
CA SER A 12 10.96 1.95 -5.90
C SER A 12 12.39 2.15 -6.39
N ILE A 13 12.85 1.28 -7.29
CA ILE A 13 14.19 1.36 -7.92
C ILE A 13 14.35 2.66 -8.71
N ASP A 14 13.27 3.15 -9.32
CA ASP A 14 13.25 4.39 -10.10
C ASP A 14 12.96 5.64 -9.24
N GLY A 15 12.87 5.47 -7.92
CA GLY A 15 12.49 6.50 -6.96
C GLY A 15 10.97 6.56 -6.71
N GLY A 16 10.60 7.11 -5.55
CA GLY A 16 9.23 7.07 -5.06
C GLY A 16 8.93 5.77 -4.31
N PHE A 17 7.67 5.36 -4.30
CA PHE A 17 7.18 4.24 -3.50
C PHE A 17 6.29 3.31 -4.30
N GLU A 18 6.41 2.02 -4.02
CA GLU A 18 5.51 0.97 -4.48
C GLU A 18 4.77 0.37 -3.28
N ALA A 19 3.51 0.00 -3.47
CA ALA A 19 2.71 -0.65 -2.44
C ALA A 19 1.86 -1.79 -3.00
N ALA A 20 1.89 -2.93 -2.33
CA ALA A 20 1.16 -4.14 -2.69
C ALA A 20 0.31 -4.66 -1.53
N ALA A 21 -0.97 -4.96 -1.80
CA ALA A 21 -1.87 -5.52 -0.79
C ALA A 21 -1.58 -6.99 -0.52
N VAL A 22 -1.51 -7.38 0.76
CA VAL A 22 -1.35 -8.77 1.17
C VAL A 22 -2.65 -9.53 0.92
N GLY A 23 -2.60 -10.58 0.11
CA GLY A 23 -3.75 -11.45 -0.17
C GLY A 23 -4.72 -10.90 -1.21
N TYR A 24 -4.42 -9.76 -1.84
CA TYR A 24 -5.22 -9.17 -2.90
C TYR A 24 -4.34 -8.75 -4.08
N SER A 25 -4.88 -8.80 -5.29
CA SER A 25 -4.19 -8.32 -6.49
C SER A 25 -4.36 -6.81 -6.65
N ILE A 26 -3.95 -6.05 -5.64
CA ILE A 26 -3.99 -4.58 -5.63
C ILE A 26 -2.56 -4.07 -5.51
N PHE A 27 -2.15 -3.28 -6.51
CA PHE A 27 -0.82 -2.68 -6.59
C PHE A 27 -0.97 -1.20 -6.91
N THR A 28 -0.15 -0.38 -6.27
CA THR A 28 -0.13 1.08 -6.45
C THR A 28 1.29 1.58 -6.36
N GLN A 29 1.58 2.68 -7.04
CA GLN A 29 2.87 3.36 -6.97
C GLN A 29 2.65 4.87 -6.95
N ALA A 30 3.63 5.62 -6.46
CA ALA A 30 3.60 7.09 -6.47
C ALA A 30 5.00 7.68 -6.26
N GLU A 31 5.18 8.95 -6.65
CA GLU A 31 6.47 9.65 -6.45
C GLU A 31 6.71 10.03 -4.99
N ASN A 32 5.64 10.14 -4.19
CA ASN A 32 5.71 10.51 -2.78
C ASN A 32 4.64 9.79 -1.95
N MET A 33 4.86 9.74 -0.64
CA MET A 33 4.02 8.99 0.30
C MET A 33 2.57 9.51 0.39
N ASP A 34 2.34 10.80 0.19
CA ASP A 34 0.98 11.36 0.27
C ASP A 34 0.15 11.05 -0.97
N GLU A 35 0.78 11.02 -2.14
CA GLU A 35 0.18 10.47 -3.35
C GLU A 35 -0.04 8.96 -3.24
N LEU A 36 0.90 8.20 -2.69
CA LEU A 36 0.73 6.76 -2.49
C LEU A 36 -0.51 6.44 -1.64
N LYS A 37 -0.70 7.15 -0.53
CA LYS A 37 -1.89 6.99 0.34
C LYS A 37 -3.19 7.23 -0.43
N ARG A 38 -3.23 8.25 -1.29
CA ARG A 38 -4.41 8.53 -2.12
C ARG A 38 -4.67 7.40 -3.11
N ASN A 39 -3.63 6.98 -3.84
CA ASN A 39 -3.72 5.89 -4.81
C ASN A 39 -4.18 4.59 -4.16
N VAL A 40 -3.66 4.26 -2.97
CA VAL A 40 -4.09 3.08 -2.18
C VAL A 40 -5.58 3.16 -1.82
N VAL A 41 -6.06 4.30 -1.32
CA VAL A 41 -7.47 4.48 -0.97
C VAL A 41 -8.37 4.34 -2.20
N GLU A 42 -7.98 4.94 -3.33
CA GLU A 42 -8.71 4.83 -4.59
C GLU A 42 -8.74 3.38 -5.11
N ALA A 43 -7.60 2.68 -5.07
CA ALA A 43 -7.49 1.30 -5.51
C ALA A 43 -8.36 0.36 -4.66
N VAL A 44 -8.35 0.52 -3.32
CA VAL A 44 -9.24 -0.22 -2.42
C VAL A 44 -10.71 0.10 -2.73
N ASN A 45 -11.04 1.37 -2.96
CA ASN A 45 -12.42 1.76 -3.28
C ASN A 45 -12.92 1.20 -4.61
N CYS A 46 -12.03 1.01 -5.58
CA CYS A 46 -12.34 0.42 -6.88
C CYS A 46 -12.42 -1.12 -6.84
N HIS A 47 -11.61 -1.75 -6.00
CA HIS A 47 -11.51 -3.21 -5.92
C HIS A 47 -12.66 -3.86 -5.12
N PHE A 48 -13.17 -3.19 -4.09
CA PHE A 48 -14.17 -3.76 -3.17
C PHE A 48 -15.54 -3.13 -3.36
N GLU A 49 -16.58 -3.97 -3.35
CA GLU A 49 -17.97 -3.54 -3.21
C GLU A 49 -18.20 -2.88 -1.84
N GLU A 50 -19.21 -2.01 -1.74
CA GLU A 50 -19.45 -1.16 -0.55
C GLU A 50 -19.56 -1.95 0.77
N ASN A 51 -20.13 -3.16 0.72
CA ASN A 51 -20.32 -4.03 1.89
C ASN A 51 -19.08 -4.88 2.24
N GLU A 52 -18.07 -4.92 1.36
CA GLU A 52 -16.85 -5.73 1.51
C GLU A 52 -15.62 -4.87 1.83
N LYS A 53 -15.76 -3.55 1.78
CA LYS A 53 -14.67 -2.60 1.98
C LYS A 53 -14.01 -2.78 3.36
N PRO A 54 -12.68 -2.88 3.41
CA PRO A 54 -11.96 -2.87 4.67
C PRO A 54 -12.13 -1.51 5.35
N SER A 55 -12.37 -1.54 6.66
CA SER A 55 -12.56 -0.33 7.46
C SER A 55 -11.26 0.35 7.88
N ILE A 56 -10.13 -0.35 7.72
CA ILE A 56 -8.79 0.10 8.09
C ILE A 56 -7.83 -0.32 6.99
N ILE A 57 -7.05 0.63 6.49
CA ILE A 57 -5.92 0.39 5.59
C ILE A 57 -4.65 0.61 6.39
N ARG A 58 -3.80 -0.41 6.45
CA ARG A 58 -2.51 -0.37 7.15
C ARG A 58 -1.39 -0.38 6.12
N LEU A 59 -0.65 0.72 6.03
CA LEU A 59 0.59 0.78 5.27
C LEU A 59 1.73 0.28 6.16
N HIS A 60 2.34 -0.83 5.77
CA HIS A 60 3.52 -1.39 6.43
C HIS A 60 4.74 -1.01 5.61
N TYR A 61 5.32 0.15 5.93
CA TYR A 61 6.52 0.66 5.27
C TYR A 61 7.75 0.32 6.10
N ILE A 62 8.64 -0.50 5.53
CA ILE A 62 9.93 -0.85 6.13
C ILE A 62 11.02 -0.20 5.28
N LYS A 63 11.85 0.62 5.93
CA LYS A 63 13.09 1.09 5.32
C LYS A 63 14.18 0.06 5.60
N GLU A 64 14.62 -0.66 4.59
CA GLU A 64 15.75 -1.59 4.70
C GLU A 64 17.06 -0.85 4.40
N GLU A 65 18.02 -0.90 5.33
CA GLU A 65 19.33 -0.29 5.15
C GLU A 65 20.41 -1.37 5.25
N THR A 66 21.17 -1.56 4.17
CA THR A 66 22.34 -2.45 4.16
C THR A 66 23.61 -1.61 4.27
N ILE A 67 24.44 -1.92 5.26
CA ILE A 67 25.76 -1.31 5.48
C ILE A 67 26.86 -2.37 5.34
N ALA A 68 28.00 -1.99 4.75
CA ALA A 68 29.18 -2.85 4.73
C ALA A 68 29.83 -2.89 6.13
N ALA A 69 30.40 -4.05 6.49
CA ALA A 69 31.11 -4.27 7.76
C ALA A 69 32.61 -3.93 7.65
#